data_AF-A0A067F3B9-F1
#
_entry.id   AF-A0A067F3B9-F1
#
_cell.length_a   1.000
_cell.length_b   1.000
_cell.length_c   1.000
_cell.angle_alpha   90.00
_cell.angle_beta   90.00
_cell.angle_gamma   90.00
#
_symmetry.space_group_name_H-M   'P 1'
#
loop_
_entity.id
_entity.type
_entity.pdbx_description
1 polymer ?
#
loop_
_entity_poly.entity_id
_entity_poly.type
_entity_poly.pdbx_seq_one_letter_code
_entity_poly.pdbx_strand_id
1 'polypeptide(L)'
;MAVEDEDINPQKKKAPSEDDKRRMKIVPGSLMKAVMRPGGGDSTPSDGDQVAYHCTVRTLDGVIVESTRSEYGGKGIPIRHVLGKSKILLGLLEGIPTMLKGEVSM
;
A
#
# COMPACT_ATOMS: atom_id res chain seq x y z
N MET A 1 -44.95 9.07 32.65
CA MET A 1 -44.20 7.80 32.60
C MET A 1 -43.15 7.99 31.53
N ALA A 2 -41.88 8.02 31.93
CA ALA A 2 -40.75 8.27 31.06
C ALA A 2 -40.49 7.07 30.13
N VAL A 3 -40.07 7.37 28.91
CA VAL A 3 -39.01 6.64 28.19
C VAL A 3 -38.34 7.64 27.25
N GLU A 4 -37.14 8.06 27.65
CA GLU A 4 -36.08 8.55 26.77
C GLU A 4 -35.46 7.33 26.08
N ASP A 5 -35.03 7.47 24.82
CA ASP A 5 -33.99 6.69 24.10
C ASP A 5 -34.05 7.19 22.64
N GLU A 6 -33.02 7.64 21.93
CA GLU A 6 -31.60 7.87 22.19
C GLU A 6 -31.13 8.72 20.98
N ASP A 7 -30.48 9.85 21.26
CA ASP A 7 -29.83 10.72 20.28
C ASP A 7 -28.52 10.06 19.76
N ILE A 8 -27.85 10.65 18.74
CA ILE A 8 -26.45 10.39 18.25
C ILE A 8 -26.36 9.35 17.09
N ASN A 9 -25.87 9.60 15.85
CA ASN A 9 -25.02 10.62 15.22
C ASN A 9 -25.05 10.42 13.68
N PRO A 10 -25.22 11.46 12.85
CA PRO A 10 -24.93 11.36 11.41
C PRO A 10 -23.41 11.19 11.26
N GLN A 11 -22.97 10.08 10.65
CA GLN A 11 -21.56 9.81 10.38
C GLN A 11 -20.90 11.04 9.76
N LYS A 12 -20.15 11.79 10.58
CA LYS A 12 -19.27 12.86 10.15
C LYS A 12 -18.34 12.27 9.10
N LYS A 13 -18.48 12.70 7.83
CA LYS A 13 -17.43 12.51 6.83
C LYS A 13 -16.15 13.05 7.45
N LYS A 14 -15.25 12.16 7.87
CA LYS A 14 -13.90 12.56 8.28
C LYS A 14 -13.31 13.38 7.14
N ALA A 15 -12.70 14.51 7.47
CA ALA A 15 -11.96 15.28 6.49
C ALA A 15 -10.97 14.35 5.77
N PRO A 16 -10.80 14.48 4.44
CA PRO A 16 -9.91 13.61 3.68
C PRO A 16 -8.51 13.68 4.27
N SER A 17 -7.92 12.51 4.53
CA SER A 17 -6.53 12.39 4.97
C SER A 17 -5.57 12.92 3.91
N GLU A 18 -4.33 13.20 4.29
CA GLU A 18 -3.30 13.60 3.32
C GLU A 18 -3.08 12.52 2.26
N ASP A 19 -3.20 11.24 2.63
CA ASP A 19 -3.12 10.15 1.67
C ASP A 19 -4.32 10.10 0.72
N ASP A 20 -5.53 10.45 1.17
CA ASP A 20 -6.70 10.59 0.29
C ASP A 20 -6.49 11.68 -0.77
N LYS A 21 -5.92 12.82 -0.37
CA LYS A 21 -5.57 13.90 -1.30
C LYS A 21 -4.48 13.48 -2.29
N ARG A 22 -3.55 12.61 -1.87
CA ARG A 22 -2.52 12.06 -2.77
C ARG A 22 -3.14 11.07 -3.75
N ARG A 23 -4.04 10.19 -3.32
CA ARG A 23 -4.76 9.23 -4.18
C ARG A 23 -5.55 9.92 -5.29
N MET A 24 -6.13 11.10 -5.02
CA MET A 24 -6.79 11.93 -6.05
C MET A 24 -5.88 12.35 -7.23
N LYS A 25 -4.55 12.21 -7.11
CA LYS A 25 -3.60 12.53 -8.19
C LYS A 25 -3.32 11.35 -9.13
N ILE A 26 -3.82 10.15 -8.82
CA ILE A 26 -3.71 8.99 -9.71
C ILE A 26 -4.74 9.17 -10.83
N VAL A 27 -4.28 9.15 -12.07
CA VAL A 27 -5.16 9.20 -13.25
C VAL A 27 -5.23 7.81 -13.88
N PRO A 28 -6.29 7.47 -14.64
CA PRO A 28 -6.39 6.18 -15.31
C PRO A 28 -5.15 5.90 -16.17
N GLY A 29 -4.55 4.71 -15.99
CA GLY A 29 -3.34 4.29 -16.70
C GLY A 29 -2.02 4.79 -16.12
N SER A 30 -2.00 5.69 -15.12
CA SER A 30 -0.74 6.14 -14.50
C SER A 30 -0.14 5.14 -13.51
N LEU A 31 -0.94 4.19 -13.04
CA LEU A 31 -0.50 3.11 -12.16
C LEU A 31 -1.09 1.81 -12.69
N MET A 32 -0.22 0.84 -12.94
CA MET A 32 -0.59 -0.50 -13.38
C MET A 32 0.09 -1.50 -12.45
N LYS A 33 -0.56 -2.63 -12.25
CA LYS A 33 -0.04 -3.74 -11.44
C LYS A 33 -0.19 -5.02 -12.25
N ALA A 34 0.88 -5.79 -12.35
CA ALA A 34 0.90 -7.12 -12.91
C ALA A 34 1.37 -8.13 -11.85
N VAL A 35 0.58 -9.18 -11.62
CA VAL A 35 0.98 -10.28 -10.74
C VAL A 35 1.89 -11.22 -11.51
N MET A 36 3.17 -11.26 -11.12
CA MET A 36 4.19 -12.11 -11.73
C MET A 36 4.26 -13.48 -11.07
N ARG A 37 4.04 -13.51 -9.75
CA ARG A 37 3.89 -14.74 -8.96
C ARG A 37 2.78 -14.54 -7.94
N PRO A 38 1.75 -15.41 -7.90
CA PRO A 38 0.69 -15.29 -6.93
C PRO A 38 1.24 -15.50 -5.51
N GLY A 39 0.68 -14.75 -4.55
CA GLY A 39 0.86 -15.02 -3.14
C GLY A 39 -0.04 -16.15 -2.64
N GLY A 40 0.02 -16.42 -1.35
CA GLY A 40 -0.84 -17.40 -0.68
C GLY A 40 -1.73 -16.78 0.38
N GLY A 41 -2.79 -17.52 0.74
CA GLY A 41 -3.83 -17.08 1.67
C GLY A 41 -4.85 -16.14 1.01
N ASP A 42 -5.82 -15.70 1.80
CA ASP A 42 -6.95 -14.89 1.32
C ASP A 42 -6.97 -13.48 1.94
N SER A 43 -6.00 -13.17 2.81
CA SER A 43 -5.91 -11.87 3.47
C SER A 43 -4.92 -10.94 2.77
N THR A 44 -5.32 -9.69 2.67
CA THR A 44 -4.47 -8.58 2.24
C THR A 44 -4.20 -7.65 3.42
N PRO A 45 -3.09 -6.90 3.41
CA PRO A 45 -2.76 -6.01 4.53
C PRO A 45 -3.66 -4.76 4.53
N SER A 46 -3.97 -4.28 5.73
CA SER A 46 -4.86 -3.16 6.01
C SER A 46 -4.17 -2.06 6.82
N ASP A 47 -4.82 -0.91 7.00
CA ASP A 47 -4.27 0.19 7.78
C ASP A 47 -3.95 -0.24 9.21
N GLY A 48 -2.73 0.06 9.67
CA GLY A 48 -2.20 -0.38 10.95
C GLY A 48 -1.34 -1.65 10.88
N ASP A 49 -1.44 -2.44 9.81
CA ASP A 49 -0.62 -3.64 9.64
C ASP A 49 0.83 -3.27 9.31
N GLN A 50 1.75 -4.07 9.85
CA GLN A 50 3.17 -3.99 9.51
C GLN A 50 3.46 -4.92 8.33
N VAL A 51 3.92 -4.34 7.23
CA VAL A 51 4.34 -5.06 6.03
C VAL A 51 5.85 -5.07 5.92
N ALA A 52 6.39 -6.17 5.40
CA ALA A 52 7.81 -6.30 5.08
C ALA A 52 7.96 -6.82 3.64
N TYR A 53 8.69 -6.09 2.80
CA TYR A 53 8.84 -6.43 1.39
C TYR A 53 10.21 -6.07 0.84
N HIS A 54 10.61 -6.80 -0.21
CA HIS A 54 11.70 -6.40 -1.08
C HIS A 54 11.14 -5.67 -2.30
N CYS A 55 11.83 -4.64 -2.77
CA CYS A 55 11.50 -3.94 -3.99
C CYS A 55 12.76 -3.71 -4.83
N THR A 56 12.54 -3.59 -6.13
CA THR A 56 13.55 -3.16 -7.10
C THR A 56 12.88 -2.15 -8.00
N VAL A 57 13.39 -0.92 -7.99
CA VAL A 57 12.91 0.18 -8.83
C VAL A 57 13.74 0.19 -10.11
N ARG A 58 13.05 0.18 -11.24
CA ARG A 58 13.67 0.19 -12.57
C ARG A 58 13.07 1.27 -13.45
N THR A 59 13.85 1.79 -14.39
CA THR A 59 13.34 2.63 -15.48
C THR A 59 12.59 1.77 -16.50
N LEU A 60 11.88 2.42 -17.43
CA LEU A 60 11.21 1.72 -18.55
C LEU A 60 12.20 0.94 -19.43
N ASP A 61 13.44 1.42 -19.55
CA ASP A 61 14.51 0.75 -20.29
C ASP A 61 15.15 -0.41 -19.49
N GLY A 62 14.64 -0.72 -18.30
CA GLY A 62 15.09 -1.83 -17.45
C GLY A 62 16.30 -1.52 -16.56
N VAL A 63 16.79 -0.27 -16.56
CA VAL A 63 17.91 0.14 -15.71
C VAL A 63 17.47 0.14 -14.25
N ILE A 64 18.21 -0.58 -13.39
CA ILE A 64 17.93 -0.62 -11.95
C ILE A 64 18.43 0.67 -11.31
N VAL A 65 17.51 1.41 -10.69
CA VAL A 65 17.81 2.67 -9.98
C VAL A 65 18.06 2.40 -8.50
N GLU A 66 17.26 1.52 -7.91
CA GLU A 66 17.36 1.16 -6.50
C GLU A 66 16.88 -0.29 -6.30
N SER A 67 17.48 -1.01 -5.36
CA SER A 67 17.02 -2.34 -4.97
C SER A 67 17.35 -2.62 -3.52
N THR A 68 16.45 -3.35 -2.84
CA THR A 68 16.76 -3.89 -1.51
C THR A 68 17.34 -5.30 -1.55
N ARG A 69 17.26 -6.00 -2.69
CA ARG A 69 17.80 -7.35 -2.87
C ARG A 69 19.31 -7.31 -3.13
N SER A 70 20.05 -8.21 -2.49
CA SER A 70 21.51 -8.34 -2.65
C SER A 70 21.92 -8.70 -4.08
N GLU A 71 21.13 -9.52 -4.77
CA GLU A 71 21.35 -9.91 -6.18
C GLU A 71 21.38 -8.73 -7.16
N TYR A 72 20.86 -7.57 -6.76
CA TYR A 72 20.82 -6.34 -7.54
C TYR A 72 21.59 -5.19 -6.87
N GLY A 73 22.60 -5.50 -6.04
CA GLY A 73 23.46 -4.50 -5.37
C GLY A 73 22.85 -3.84 -4.13
N GLY A 74 21.69 -4.32 -3.66
CA GLY A 74 21.06 -3.88 -2.42
C GLY A 74 21.70 -4.50 -1.17
N LYS A 75 21.26 -4.03 0.01
CA LYS A 75 21.77 -4.53 1.31
C LYS A 75 21.21 -5.89 1.74
N GLY A 76 20.26 -6.46 0.99
CA GLY A 76 19.55 -7.70 1.36
C GLY A 76 18.56 -7.53 2.51
N ILE A 77 18.25 -6.29 2.92
CA ILE A 77 17.37 -5.98 4.04
C ILE A 77 16.01 -5.54 3.49
N PRO A 78 14.89 -6.19 3.87
CA PRO A 78 13.57 -5.79 3.42
C PRO A 78 13.15 -4.46 4.05
N ILE A 79 12.36 -3.69 3.31
CA ILE A 79 11.70 -2.48 3.80
C ILE A 79 10.59 -2.90 4.74
N ARG A 80 10.42 -2.18 5.86
CA ARG A 80 9.34 -2.40 6.82
C ARG A 80 8.54 -1.12 6.97
N HIS A 81 7.24 -1.19 6.73
CA HIS A 81 6.33 -0.07 6.88
C HIS A 81 5.09 -0.48 7.67
N VAL A 82 4.47 0.50 8.33
CA VAL A 82 3.14 0.36 8.92
C VAL A 82 2.17 1.12 8.04
N LEU A 83 1.19 0.41 7.47
CA LEU A 83 0.21 1.02 6.56
C LEU A 83 -0.62 2.08 7.30
N GLY A 84 -0.89 3.20 6.63
CA GLY A 84 -1.58 4.36 7.21
C GLY A 84 -0.75 5.20 8.19
N LYS A 85 0.50 4.83 8.50
CA LYS A 85 1.40 5.58 9.40
C LYS A 85 2.73 5.95 8.77
N SER A 86 3.35 5.04 8.04
CA SER A 86 4.61 5.27 7.33
C SER A 86 4.38 6.14 6.09
N LYS A 87 5.36 6.99 5.75
CA LYS A 87 5.34 7.72 4.48
C LYS A 87 5.78 6.78 3.36
N ILE A 88 4.82 6.33 2.55
CA ILE A 88 5.05 5.40 1.44
C ILE A 88 4.85 6.12 0.10
N LEU A 89 5.56 5.70 -0.95
CA LEU A 89 5.26 6.14 -2.33
C LEU A 89 3.82 5.82 -2.69
N LEU A 90 3.16 6.71 -3.42
CA LEU A 90 1.74 6.63 -3.70
C LEU A 90 1.36 5.33 -4.45
N GLY A 91 2.16 4.90 -5.42
CA GLY A 91 1.92 3.64 -6.14
C GLY A 91 2.00 2.41 -5.23
N LEU A 92 2.92 2.40 -4.25
CA LEU A 92 3.03 1.31 -3.28
C LEU A 92 1.91 1.36 -2.23
N LEU A 93 1.46 2.55 -1.84
CA LEU A 93 0.33 2.73 -0.94
C LEU A 93 -0.97 2.17 -1.53
N GLU A 94 -1.16 2.29 -2.85
CA GLU A 94 -2.29 1.69 -3.56
C GLU A 94 -2.07 0.19 -3.85
N GLY A 95 -0.85 -0.19 -4.23
CA GLY A 95 -0.54 -1.55 -4.65
C GLY A 95 -0.50 -2.57 -3.51
N ILE A 96 0.17 -2.26 -2.40
CA ILE A 96 0.42 -3.23 -1.30
C ILE A 96 -0.89 -3.78 -0.68
N PRO A 97 -1.94 -2.98 -0.42
CA PRO A 97 -3.22 -3.49 0.10
C PRO A 97 -3.95 -4.46 -0.83
N THR A 98 -3.52 -4.59 -2.09
CA THR A 98 -4.07 -5.55 -3.06
C THR A 98 -3.23 -6.82 -3.18
N MET A 99 -2.13 -6.92 -2.44
CA MET A 99 -1.20 -8.06 -2.54
C MET A 99 -1.50 -9.11 -1.47
N LEU A 100 -1.34 -10.38 -1.86
CA LEU A 100 -1.32 -11.51 -0.94
C LEU A 100 0.08 -11.75 -0.38
N LYS A 101 0.16 -12.49 0.73
CA LYS A 101 1.44 -12.81 1.36
C LYS A 101 2.33 -13.60 0.40
N GLY A 102 3.55 -13.11 0.17
CA GLY A 102 4.52 -13.76 -0.72
C GLY A 102 4.31 -13.50 -2.22
N GLU A 103 3.32 -12.68 -2.58
CA GLU A 103 3.10 -12.26 -3.97
C GLU A 103 4.31 -11.48 -4.51
N VAL A 104 4.60 -11.68 -5.79
CA VAL A 104 5.56 -10.86 -6.55
C VAL A 104 4.81 -10.18 -7.66
N SER A 105 4.84 -8.84 -7.64
CA SER A 105 4.13 -8.00 -8.61
C SER A 105 5.02 -6.85 -9.08
N MET A 106 4.75 -6.35 -10.28
CA MET A 106 5.38 -5.18 -10.89
C MET A 106 4.33 -4.12 -11.18
#